data_AF-A0A2V7N6M5-F1
#
_entry.id   AF-A0A2V7N6M5-F1
#
_cell.length_a   1.000
_cell.length_b   1.000
_cell.length_c   1.000
_cell.angle_alpha   90.00
_cell.angle_beta   90.00
_cell.angle_gamma   90.00
#
_symmetry.space_group_name_H-M   'P 1'
#
loop_
_entity.id
_entity.type
_entity.pdbx_description
1 polymer ?
#
loop_
_entity_poly.entity_id
_entity_poly.type
_entity_poly.pdbx_seq_one_letter_code
_entity_poly.pdbx_strand_id
1 'polypeptide(L)'
;MLAAVGDVTRPDGVKVVETIFLVSEVALPDAATPPGPVTNNGWFLTTNYSHFVSGALQAGIRPSVYFNAADGCTQDVVLDDGYVDGSFPILNGHRSMFQMYRGLKFMVDNGLPIPSGRIDFDCYINSTGATYDQLLQRILDDADATLPSLGAPQVYDIPETYYFADPTHRLQYGQAFAAQAAQHPRLQRVSFWTTPDGGGSGQSAAYPFTIEDFLPPPPP
;
A
#
# COMPACT_ATOMS: atom_id res chain seq x y z
N MET A 1 23.78 1.96 -9.25
CA MET A 1 23.16 0.83 -8.53
C MET A 1 21.85 0.39 -9.18
N LEU A 2 20.89 1.29 -9.47
CA LEU A 2 19.61 0.93 -10.13
C LEU A 2 19.77 0.29 -11.53
N ALA A 3 20.74 0.75 -12.32
CA ALA A 3 21.05 0.14 -13.61
C ALA A 3 21.49 -1.34 -13.53
N ALA A 4 21.97 -1.82 -12.37
CA ALA A 4 22.40 -3.21 -12.21
C ALA A 4 21.21 -4.20 -12.15
N VAL A 5 20.00 -3.70 -11.90
CA VAL A 5 18.78 -4.52 -11.76
C VAL A 5 17.72 -4.23 -12.83
N GLY A 6 17.86 -3.15 -13.61
CA GLY A 6 16.86 -2.70 -14.59
C GLY A 6 16.61 -3.68 -15.76
N ASP A 7 17.63 -4.46 -16.12
CA ASP A 7 17.62 -5.42 -17.24
C ASP A 7 17.64 -6.89 -16.80
N VAL A 8 17.50 -7.15 -15.49
CA VAL A 8 17.48 -8.54 -14.99
C VAL A 8 16.09 -9.11 -15.25
N THR A 9 16.00 -10.10 -16.13
CA THR A 9 14.77 -10.81 -16.45
C THR A 9 14.86 -12.28 -16.08
N ARG A 10 13.73 -12.86 -15.67
CA ARG A 10 13.55 -14.31 -15.57
C ARG A 10 13.63 -14.94 -16.96
N PRO A 11 13.85 -16.27 -17.06
CA PRO A 11 13.88 -16.97 -18.35
C PRO A 11 12.60 -16.87 -19.18
N ASP A 12 11.46 -16.53 -18.56
CA ASP A 12 10.17 -16.26 -19.22
C ASP A 12 10.00 -14.81 -19.70
N GLY A 13 11.06 -14.00 -19.61
CA GLY A 13 11.08 -12.61 -20.08
C GLY A 13 10.51 -11.57 -19.10
N VAL A 14 10.02 -12.01 -17.93
CA VAL A 14 9.49 -11.08 -16.92
C VAL A 14 10.63 -10.43 -16.14
N LYS A 15 10.58 -9.10 -15.97
CA LYS A 15 11.57 -8.37 -15.14
C LYS A 15 11.58 -8.91 -13.71
N VAL A 16 12.77 -9.12 -13.16
CA VAL A 16 12.97 -9.52 -11.76
C VAL A 16 12.65 -8.35 -10.82
N VAL A 17 12.94 -7.12 -11.24
CA VAL A 17 12.58 -5.90 -10.51
C VAL A 17 11.71 -5.02 -11.41
N GLU A 18 10.40 -5.06 -11.20
CA GLU A 18 9.47 -4.17 -11.89
C GLU A 18 9.30 -2.84 -11.15
N THR A 19 9.26 -2.90 -9.82
CA THR A 19 9.04 -1.74 -8.94
C THR A 19 10.17 -1.65 -7.92
N ILE A 20 10.60 -0.43 -7.64
CA ILE A 20 11.44 -0.14 -6.47
C ILE A 20 10.75 0.90 -5.60
N PHE A 21 10.80 0.67 -4.29
CA PHE A 21 10.17 1.53 -3.31
C PHE A 21 11.20 2.45 -2.67
N LEU A 22 10.84 3.72 -2.54
CA LEU A 22 11.45 4.56 -1.52
C LEU A 22 10.66 4.36 -0.24
N VAL A 23 11.21 3.53 0.66
CA VAL A 23 10.64 3.28 1.98
C VAL A 23 10.96 4.50 2.84
N SER A 24 10.04 5.46 2.85
CA SER A 24 10.10 6.60 3.75
C SER A 24 9.06 6.51 4.86
N GLU A 25 8.21 5.47 4.86
CA GLU A 25 7.00 5.37 5.71
C GLU A 25 6.41 6.76 5.91
N VAL A 26 5.74 7.28 4.88
CA VAL A 26 5.26 8.68 4.84
C VAL A 26 4.09 8.87 5.81
N ALA A 27 4.28 8.54 7.09
CA ALA A 27 3.60 9.19 8.19
C ALA A 27 4.13 10.62 8.23
N LEU A 28 3.24 11.60 8.10
CA LEU A 28 3.60 12.98 8.34
C LEU A 28 3.51 13.26 9.84
N PRO A 29 4.33 14.19 10.36
CA PRO A 29 4.09 14.70 11.70
C PRO A 29 2.84 15.58 11.64
N ASP A 30 1.74 15.11 12.24
CA ASP A 30 0.62 15.96 12.58
C ASP A 30 0.50 16.15 14.10
N ALA A 31 -0.47 16.97 14.55
CA ALA A 31 -0.65 17.28 15.96
C ALA A 31 -0.98 16.06 16.84
N ALA A 32 -1.37 14.93 16.24
CA ALA A 32 -1.61 13.65 16.91
C ALA A 32 -0.38 12.72 16.89
N THR A 33 0.65 13.06 16.10
CA THR A 33 1.88 12.29 15.97
C THR A 33 2.94 12.83 16.94
N PRO A 34 3.50 12.01 17.86
CA PRO A 34 4.48 12.48 18.83
C PRO A 34 5.70 13.12 18.15
N PRO A 35 6.33 14.15 18.76
CA PRO A 35 7.59 14.70 18.28
C PRO A 35 8.66 13.60 18.20
N GLY A 36 9.23 13.34 17.02
CA GLY A 36 10.14 12.21 16.80
C GLY A 36 10.65 12.06 15.35
N PRO A 37 11.30 10.93 15.00
CA PRO A 37 12.00 10.67 13.72
C PRO A 37 11.18 10.94 12.44
N VAL A 38 9.85 10.99 12.56
CA VAL A 38 8.89 11.44 11.54
C VAL A 38 9.20 12.87 11.01
N THR A 39 9.84 13.72 11.81
CA THR A 39 10.26 15.09 11.41
C THR A 39 11.25 15.10 10.24
N ASN A 40 12.05 14.04 10.08
CA ASN A 40 13.02 13.95 8.99
C ASN A 40 12.44 13.35 7.70
N ASN A 41 11.30 12.66 7.74
CA ASN A 41 10.69 12.03 6.56
C ASN A 41 10.26 13.09 5.53
N GLY A 42 9.64 14.19 5.99
CA GLY A 42 9.29 15.32 5.13
C GLY A 42 10.51 15.90 4.43
N TRP A 43 11.59 16.18 5.17
CA TRP A 43 12.86 16.67 4.59
C TRP A 43 13.48 15.67 3.62
N PHE A 44 13.49 14.37 3.98
CA PHE A 44 14.06 13.32 3.14
C PHE A 44 13.32 13.21 1.81
N LEU A 45 11.98 13.26 1.84
CA LEU A 45 11.15 13.26 0.64
C LEU A 45 11.41 14.50 -0.21
N THR A 46 11.34 15.70 0.36
CA THR A 46 11.53 16.94 -0.40
C THR A 46 12.93 17.07 -0.99
N THR A 47 13.92 16.43 -0.37
CA THR A 47 15.33 16.49 -0.81
C THR A 47 15.67 15.39 -1.82
N ASN A 48 15.19 14.16 -1.63
CA ASN A 48 15.70 12.99 -2.35
C ASN A 48 14.69 12.37 -3.32
N TYR A 49 13.39 12.55 -3.11
CA TYR A 49 12.39 11.73 -3.80
C TYR A 49 12.37 11.98 -5.32
N SER A 50 12.44 13.23 -5.77
CA SER A 50 12.48 13.55 -7.21
C SER A 50 13.72 12.95 -7.90
N HIS A 51 14.87 12.91 -7.21
CA HIS A 51 16.08 12.26 -7.72
C HIS A 51 15.92 10.75 -7.81
N PHE A 52 15.30 10.13 -6.80
CA PHE A 52 14.95 8.71 -6.82
C PHE A 52 14.03 8.36 -8.00
N VAL A 53 12.94 9.11 -8.18
CA VAL A 53 11.98 8.92 -9.28
C VAL A 53 12.70 9.00 -10.63
N SER A 54 13.50 10.06 -10.84
CA SER A 54 14.28 10.22 -12.07
C SER A 54 15.24 9.05 -12.31
N GLY A 55 15.96 8.60 -11.27
CA GLY A 55 16.92 7.51 -11.39
C GLY A 55 16.27 6.16 -11.70
N ALA A 56 15.11 5.87 -11.09
CA ALA A 56 14.36 4.65 -11.35
C ALA A 56 13.81 4.62 -12.77
N LEU A 57 13.19 5.73 -13.22
CA LEU A 57 12.64 5.83 -14.58
C LEU A 57 13.74 5.71 -15.64
N GLN A 58 14.91 6.32 -15.43
CA GLN A 58 16.07 6.17 -16.33
C GLN A 58 16.56 4.72 -16.42
N ALA A 59 16.40 3.93 -15.36
CA ALA A 59 16.73 2.50 -15.34
C ALA A 59 15.58 1.62 -15.86
N GLY A 60 14.46 2.20 -16.33
CA GLY A 60 13.30 1.46 -16.79
C GLY A 60 12.60 0.67 -15.68
N ILE A 61 12.69 1.15 -14.42
CA ILE A 61 12.05 0.58 -13.24
C ILE A 61 10.95 1.55 -12.78
N ARG A 62 9.80 1.04 -12.35
CA ARG A 62 8.73 1.87 -11.79
C ARG A 62 9.16 2.36 -10.40
N PRO A 63 9.31 3.68 -10.16
CA PRO A 63 9.44 4.18 -8.79
C PRO A 63 8.08 4.13 -8.11
N SER A 64 8.07 3.80 -6.82
CA SER A 64 6.90 3.91 -5.97
C SER A 64 7.27 4.48 -4.60
N VAL A 65 6.29 5.10 -3.94
CA VAL A 65 6.38 5.46 -2.52
C VAL A 65 5.64 4.38 -1.76
N TYR A 66 6.28 3.87 -0.73
CA TYR A 66 5.60 3.00 0.22
C TYR A 66 4.89 3.87 1.25
N PHE A 67 3.55 3.89 1.20
CA PHE A 67 2.75 4.55 2.22
C PHE A 67 2.40 3.57 3.34
N ASN A 68 2.52 4.06 4.58
CA ASN A 68 2.11 3.34 5.78
C ASN A 68 0.67 3.76 6.12
N ALA A 69 -0.29 2.86 5.96
CA ALA A 69 -1.67 3.03 6.35
C ALA A 69 -1.86 2.98 7.88
N ALA A 70 -0.85 2.52 8.64
CA ALA A 70 -0.83 2.39 10.10
C ALA A 70 -2.06 1.61 10.60
N ASP A 71 -2.76 2.13 11.61
CA ASP A 71 -4.03 1.57 12.09
C ASP A 71 -5.19 1.75 11.08
N GLY A 72 -4.95 2.35 9.91
CA GLY A 72 -5.94 2.60 8.86
C GLY A 72 -6.67 1.35 8.36
N CYS A 73 -6.12 0.16 8.60
CA CYS A 73 -6.73 -1.12 8.24
C CYS A 73 -7.37 -1.88 9.43
N THR A 74 -7.42 -1.34 10.65
CA THR A 74 -8.14 -2.01 11.76
C THR A 74 -9.65 -1.83 11.63
N GLN A 75 -10.44 -2.84 11.99
CA GLN A 75 -11.89 -2.81 11.82
C GLN A 75 -12.58 -1.58 12.44
N ASP A 76 -12.15 -1.15 13.63
CA ASP A 76 -12.71 0.01 14.31
C ASP A 76 -12.40 1.33 13.61
N VAL A 77 -11.30 1.41 12.87
CA VAL A 77 -10.92 2.57 12.06
C VAL A 77 -11.60 2.53 10.69
N VAL A 78 -11.60 1.37 10.03
CA VAL A 78 -12.19 1.17 8.71
C VAL A 78 -13.70 1.41 8.72
N LEU A 79 -14.38 1.04 9.81
CA LEU A 79 -15.82 1.19 9.95
C LEU A 79 -16.24 2.44 10.73
N ASP A 80 -15.34 3.41 10.93
CA ASP A 80 -15.62 4.67 11.63
C ASP A 80 -16.32 5.70 10.72
N ASP A 81 -17.59 5.44 10.40
CA ASP A 81 -18.44 6.36 9.62
C ASP A 81 -18.61 7.74 10.29
N GLY A 82 -18.42 7.80 11.62
CA GLY A 82 -18.56 9.01 12.42
C GLY A 82 -17.28 9.86 12.48
N TYR A 83 -16.19 9.42 11.86
CA TYR A 83 -14.93 10.13 11.90
C TYR A 83 -15.04 11.54 11.29
N VAL A 84 -14.48 12.52 11.98
CA VAL A 84 -14.40 13.91 11.51
C VAL A 84 -12.96 14.38 11.57
N ASP A 85 -12.49 14.88 10.43
CA ASP A 85 -11.17 15.47 10.27
C ASP A 85 -11.25 16.99 10.37
N GLY A 86 -10.46 17.58 11.27
CA GLY A 86 -10.45 19.04 11.48
C GLY A 86 -9.73 19.83 10.39
N SER A 87 -8.90 19.18 9.57
CA SER A 87 -8.03 19.83 8.58
C SER A 87 -8.45 19.51 7.14
N PHE A 88 -8.97 18.31 6.90
CA PHE A 88 -9.30 17.82 5.57
C PHE A 88 -10.71 17.20 5.55
N PRO A 89 -11.76 18.01 5.30
CA PRO A 89 -13.15 17.51 5.35
C PRO A 89 -13.46 16.34 4.41
N ILE A 90 -12.65 16.14 3.35
CA ILE A 90 -12.77 14.98 2.44
C ILE A 90 -12.52 13.64 3.16
N LEU A 91 -11.84 13.65 4.32
CA LEU A 91 -11.61 12.46 5.13
C LEU A 91 -12.75 12.15 6.10
N ASN A 92 -13.78 13.00 6.21
CA ASN A 92 -14.91 12.73 7.10
C ASN A 92 -15.60 11.42 6.69
N GLY A 93 -15.75 10.50 7.63
CA GLY A 93 -16.26 9.13 7.39
C GLY A 93 -15.27 8.18 6.70
N HIS A 94 -14.03 8.60 6.43
CA HIS A 94 -13.02 7.84 5.69
C HIS A 94 -11.71 7.74 6.48
N ARG A 95 -11.79 7.39 7.77
CA ARG A 95 -10.64 7.37 8.68
C ARG A 95 -9.52 6.44 8.22
N SER A 96 -9.86 5.37 7.50
CA SER A 96 -8.89 4.43 6.93
C SER A 96 -7.86 5.14 6.03
N MET A 97 -8.23 6.24 5.38
CA MET A 97 -7.37 7.00 4.46
C MET A 97 -6.62 8.15 5.12
N PHE A 98 -6.72 8.29 6.44
CA PHE A 98 -6.14 9.40 7.19
C PHE A 98 -4.67 9.67 6.86
N GLN A 99 -3.83 8.64 6.95
CA GLN A 99 -2.38 8.77 6.71
C GLN A 99 -2.07 8.86 5.22
N MET A 100 -2.73 8.03 4.41
CA MET A 100 -2.57 7.99 2.95
C MET A 100 -2.81 9.35 2.32
N TYR A 101 -3.96 9.95 2.61
CA TYR A 101 -4.36 11.24 2.05
C TYR A 101 -3.41 12.35 2.48
N ARG A 102 -3.03 12.40 3.77
CA ARG A 102 -2.09 13.39 4.29
C ARG A 102 -0.73 13.28 3.62
N GLY A 103 -0.15 12.08 3.56
CA GLY A 103 1.13 11.82 2.90
C GLY A 103 1.11 12.26 1.44
N LEU A 104 0.06 11.89 0.71
CA LEU A 104 -0.12 12.29 -0.68
C LEU A 104 -0.31 13.80 -0.83
N LYS A 105 -1.09 14.44 0.05
CA LYS A 105 -1.32 15.89 0.07
C LYS A 105 -0.02 16.64 0.28
N PHE A 106 0.85 16.18 1.17
CA PHE A 106 2.17 16.77 1.37
C PHE A 106 3.04 16.68 0.11
N MET A 107 3.01 15.55 -0.60
CA MET A 107 3.72 15.42 -1.87
C MET A 107 3.22 16.45 -2.88
N VAL A 108 1.90 16.58 -3.02
CA VAL A 108 1.27 17.60 -3.89
C VAL A 108 1.69 19.01 -3.50
N ASP A 109 1.60 19.36 -2.21
CA ASP A 109 1.91 20.70 -1.70
C ASP A 109 3.38 21.09 -1.87
N ASN A 110 4.28 20.12 -1.93
CA ASN A 110 5.71 20.33 -2.13
C ASN A 110 6.17 20.08 -3.57
N GLY A 111 5.25 19.92 -4.53
CA GLY A 111 5.57 19.73 -5.94
C GLY A 111 6.33 18.43 -6.24
N LEU A 112 6.15 17.40 -5.41
CA LEU A 112 6.77 16.10 -5.60
C LEU A 112 5.99 15.26 -6.63
N PRO A 113 6.67 14.41 -7.43
CA PRO A 113 6.00 13.54 -8.39
C PRO A 113 4.98 12.61 -7.71
N ILE A 114 3.74 12.58 -8.19
CA ILE A 114 2.75 11.61 -7.71
C ILE A 114 2.91 10.30 -8.49
N PRO A 115 2.86 9.12 -7.84
CA PRO A 115 2.82 7.84 -8.56
C PRO A 115 1.66 7.81 -9.56
N SER A 116 1.98 7.81 -10.86
CA SER A 116 1.01 8.04 -11.94
C SER A 116 0.28 6.79 -12.43
N GLY A 117 0.78 5.59 -12.07
CA GLY A 117 0.21 4.32 -12.51
C GLY A 117 -0.62 3.60 -11.46
N ARG A 118 -0.24 3.73 -10.18
CA ARG A 118 -0.91 3.13 -9.02
C ARG A 118 -0.40 3.74 -7.72
N ILE A 119 -1.14 3.55 -6.63
CA ILE A 119 -0.75 3.87 -5.25
C ILE A 119 -0.46 2.58 -4.49
N ASP A 120 0.68 2.53 -3.79
CA ASP A 120 1.10 1.34 -3.05
C ASP A 120 1.06 1.63 -1.54
N PHE A 121 0.36 0.80 -0.75
CA PHE A 121 0.26 0.97 0.70
C PHE A 121 0.19 -0.34 1.46
N ASP A 122 0.73 -0.38 2.67
CA ASP A 122 0.56 -1.55 3.53
C ASP A 122 -0.87 -1.67 4.05
N CYS A 123 -1.32 -2.90 4.30
CA CYS A 123 -2.63 -3.08 4.90
C CYS A 123 -2.68 -4.30 5.80
N TYR A 124 -2.44 -4.05 7.08
CA TYR A 124 -2.49 -5.03 8.14
C TYR A 124 -3.91 -5.15 8.71
N ILE A 125 -4.80 -5.84 8.00
CA ILE A 125 -6.21 -5.87 8.38
C ILE A 125 -6.39 -6.70 9.66
N ASN A 126 -6.85 -6.04 10.72
CA ASN A 126 -7.24 -6.68 11.97
C ASN A 126 -8.78 -6.70 12.09
N SER A 127 -9.36 -7.90 12.07
CA SER A 127 -10.81 -8.09 12.18
C SER A 127 -11.20 -8.52 13.59
N THR A 128 -12.28 -7.91 14.09
CA THR A 128 -12.94 -8.26 15.37
C THR A 128 -14.37 -8.77 15.16
N GLY A 129 -14.78 -9.05 13.91
CA GLY A 129 -16.08 -9.64 13.59
C GLY A 129 -16.54 -9.47 12.14
N ALA A 130 -16.00 -8.50 11.40
CA ALA A 130 -16.28 -8.31 9.97
C ALA A 130 -15.44 -9.27 9.10
N THR A 131 -15.89 -9.57 7.89
CA THR A 131 -15.06 -10.37 6.97
C THR A 131 -13.92 -9.52 6.41
N TYR A 132 -12.82 -10.16 6.01
CA TYR A 132 -11.72 -9.47 5.33
C TYR A 132 -12.14 -8.80 4.03
N ASP A 133 -13.05 -9.43 3.30
CA ASP A 133 -13.61 -8.87 2.08
C ASP A 133 -14.40 -7.57 2.36
N GLN A 134 -15.23 -7.54 3.41
CA GLN A 134 -15.96 -6.33 3.82
C GLN A 134 -15.02 -5.19 4.20
N LEU A 135 -13.97 -5.49 4.96
CA LEU A 135 -12.99 -4.49 5.38
C LEU A 135 -12.17 -3.98 4.19
N LEU A 136 -11.69 -4.88 3.34
CA LEU A 136 -10.91 -4.52 2.16
C LEU A 136 -11.72 -3.71 1.15
N GLN A 137 -12.97 -4.12 0.90
CA GLN A 137 -13.91 -3.34 0.09
C GLN A 137 -14.03 -1.91 0.61
N ARG A 138 -14.27 -1.75 1.93
CA ARG A 138 -14.42 -0.44 2.55
C ARG A 138 -13.15 0.40 2.44
N ILE A 139 -11.97 -0.18 2.68
CA ILE A 139 -10.68 0.51 2.54
C ILE A 139 -10.51 1.03 1.11
N LEU A 140 -10.79 0.21 0.09
CA LEU A 140 -10.66 0.59 -1.30
C LEU A 140 -11.72 1.64 -1.72
N ASP A 141 -12.92 1.56 -1.16
CA ASP A 141 -13.98 2.57 -1.38
C ASP A 141 -13.59 3.93 -0.77
N ASP A 142 -13.01 3.94 0.43
CA ASP A 142 -12.47 5.15 1.06
C ASP A 142 -11.31 5.73 0.23
N ALA A 143 -10.44 4.87 -0.31
CA ALA A 143 -9.35 5.30 -1.19
C ALA A 143 -9.85 5.97 -2.47
N ASP A 144 -10.88 5.38 -3.10
CA ASP A 144 -11.55 5.92 -4.28
C ASP A 144 -12.28 7.24 -4.00
N ALA A 145 -12.84 7.40 -2.81
CA ALA A 145 -13.54 8.62 -2.42
C ALA A 145 -12.59 9.79 -2.14
N THR A 146 -11.35 9.51 -1.73
CA THR A 146 -10.44 10.52 -1.17
C THR A 146 -9.25 10.85 -2.07
N LEU A 147 -8.49 9.84 -2.50
CA LEU A 147 -7.18 10.02 -3.16
C LEU A 147 -7.26 10.65 -4.57
N PRO A 148 -8.28 10.41 -5.41
CA PRO A 148 -8.35 11.02 -6.73
C PRO A 148 -8.38 12.55 -6.72
N SER A 149 -8.88 13.16 -5.64
CA SER A 149 -8.86 14.62 -5.46
C SER A 149 -7.45 15.22 -5.44
N LEU A 150 -6.42 14.39 -5.19
CA LEU A 150 -5.00 14.74 -5.18
C LEU A 150 -4.28 14.33 -6.47
N GLY A 151 -5.03 13.85 -7.48
CA GLY A 151 -4.49 13.38 -8.75
C GLY A 151 -3.90 11.98 -8.71
N ALA A 152 -4.14 11.21 -7.64
CA ALA A 152 -3.77 9.80 -7.61
C ALA A 152 -4.67 8.96 -8.53
N PRO A 153 -4.13 7.88 -9.14
CA PRO A 153 -4.92 6.91 -9.85
C PRO A 153 -5.77 6.07 -8.88
N GLN A 154 -6.91 5.58 -9.37
CA GLN A 154 -7.77 4.61 -8.68
C GLN A 154 -7.29 3.18 -8.94
N VAL A 155 -6.00 2.97 -8.71
CA VAL A 155 -5.30 1.73 -8.94
C VAL A 155 -4.33 1.55 -7.76
N TYR A 156 -4.38 0.38 -7.15
CA TYR A 156 -3.81 0.11 -5.84
C TYR A 156 -3.07 -1.22 -5.84
N ASP A 157 -1.90 -1.23 -5.21
CA ASP A 157 -1.24 -2.45 -4.78
C ASP A 157 -1.01 -2.43 -3.26
N ILE A 158 -1.02 -3.62 -2.67
CA ILE A 158 -0.74 -3.80 -1.25
C ILE A 158 0.59 -4.56 -1.14
N PRO A 159 1.73 -3.85 -1.14
CA PRO A 159 3.05 -4.48 -1.12
C PRO A 159 3.34 -5.18 0.20
N GLU A 160 2.63 -4.90 1.29
CA GLU A 160 2.86 -5.53 2.58
C GLU A 160 1.57 -5.70 3.39
N THR A 161 1.45 -6.84 4.07
CA THR A 161 0.29 -7.22 4.87
C THR A 161 0.62 -8.40 5.80
N TYR A 162 -0.28 -8.75 6.72
CA TYR A 162 -0.10 -9.91 7.61
C TYR A 162 0.12 -11.22 6.84
N TYR A 163 1.03 -12.03 7.39
CA TYR A 163 1.16 -13.44 7.09
C TYR A 163 0.82 -14.28 8.33
N PHE A 164 -0.43 -14.72 8.42
CA PHE A 164 -0.92 -15.44 9.60
C PHE A 164 -0.30 -16.84 9.71
N ALA A 165 -0.01 -17.25 10.96
CA ALA A 165 0.50 -18.59 11.26
C ALA A 165 -0.59 -19.67 11.11
N ASP A 166 -1.86 -19.34 11.38
CA ASP A 166 -2.98 -20.25 11.17
C ASP A 166 -3.28 -20.39 9.66
N PRO A 167 -3.20 -21.60 9.09
CA PRO A 167 -3.42 -21.82 7.66
C PRO A 167 -4.86 -21.53 7.21
N THR A 168 -5.87 -21.73 8.07
CA THR A 168 -7.27 -21.43 7.76
C THR A 168 -7.47 -19.94 7.66
N HIS A 169 -6.92 -19.22 8.64
CA HIS A 169 -6.98 -17.77 8.69
C HIS A 169 -6.27 -17.14 7.50
N ARG A 170 -5.06 -17.63 7.19
CA ARG A 170 -4.29 -17.23 6.02
C ARG A 170 -5.01 -17.48 4.70
N LEU A 171 -5.71 -18.62 4.57
CA LEU A 171 -6.51 -18.93 3.38
C LEU A 171 -7.68 -17.95 3.21
N GLN A 172 -8.44 -17.70 4.29
CA GLN A 172 -9.56 -16.74 4.26
C GLN A 172 -9.07 -15.33 3.90
N TYR A 173 -7.92 -14.95 4.42
CA TYR A 173 -7.28 -13.67 4.13
C TYR A 173 -6.90 -13.58 2.64
N GLY A 174 -6.16 -14.55 2.10
CA GLY A 174 -5.76 -14.58 0.69
C GLY A 174 -6.95 -14.60 -0.27
N GLN A 175 -8.00 -15.35 0.06
CA GLN A 175 -9.24 -15.41 -0.72
C GLN A 175 -9.97 -14.06 -0.79
N ALA A 176 -9.97 -13.27 0.29
CA ALA A 176 -10.59 -11.95 0.28
C ALA A 176 -9.88 -11.00 -0.70
N PHE A 177 -8.55 -10.98 -0.69
CA PHE A 177 -7.79 -10.19 -1.66
C PHE A 177 -8.05 -10.65 -3.09
N ALA A 178 -7.98 -11.96 -3.36
CA ALA A 178 -8.23 -12.50 -4.68
C ALA A 178 -9.63 -12.20 -5.19
N ALA A 179 -10.65 -12.28 -4.32
CA ALA A 179 -12.01 -11.89 -4.65
C ALA A 179 -12.10 -10.40 -5.03
N GLN A 180 -11.50 -9.51 -4.23
CA GLN A 180 -11.49 -8.07 -4.51
C GLN A 180 -10.76 -7.73 -5.81
N ALA A 181 -9.59 -8.33 -6.07
CA ALA A 181 -8.87 -8.13 -7.32
C ALA A 181 -9.61 -8.70 -8.54
N ALA A 182 -10.34 -9.81 -8.38
CA ALA A 182 -11.16 -10.38 -9.45
C ALA A 182 -12.43 -9.56 -9.75
N GLN A 183 -13.04 -8.95 -8.72
CA GLN A 183 -14.26 -8.14 -8.86
C GLN A 183 -13.96 -6.72 -9.33
N HIS A 184 -12.83 -6.15 -8.90
CA HIS A 184 -12.49 -4.76 -9.15
C HIS A 184 -11.08 -4.63 -9.71
N PRO A 185 -10.91 -4.05 -10.93
CA PRO A 185 -9.59 -3.87 -11.53
C PRO A 185 -8.71 -2.85 -10.80
N ARG A 186 -9.25 -2.19 -9.77
CA ARG A 186 -8.55 -1.19 -8.93
C ARG A 186 -7.50 -1.84 -8.03
N LEU A 187 -7.67 -3.08 -7.58
CA LEU A 187 -6.66 -3.79 -6.80
C LEU A 187 -5.88 -4.71 -7.75
N GLN A 188 -4.64 -4.36 -8.09
CA GLN A 188 -3.87 -5.10 -9.09
C GLN A 188 -2.98 -6.19 -8.49
N ARG A 189 -2.41 -5.93 -7.32
CA ARG A 189 -1.48 -6.87 -6.68
C ARG A 189 -1.52 -6.79 -5.17
N VAL A 190 -1.28 -7.93 -4.55
CA VAL A 190 -0.91 -8.02 -3.15
C VAL A 190 0.38 -8.81 -3.07
N SER A 191 1.38 -8.23 -2.42
CA SER A 191 2.59 -8.94 -2.08
C SER A 191 2.53 -9.23 -0.59
N PHE A 192 2.59 -10.51 -0.23
CA PHE A 192 2.84 -10.91 1.15
C PHE A 192 4.34 -10.77 1.39
N TRP A 193 4.79 -9.52 1.54
CA TRP A 193 6.21 -9.24 1.68
C TRP A 193 6.71 -9.82 3.01
N THR A 194 7.65 -10.76 2.90
CA THR A 194 8.56 -11.12 3.97
C THR A 194 9.65 -10.04 4.03
N THR A 195 9.45 -8.96 4.77
CA THR A 195 10.57 -8.06 5.05
C THR A 195 11.64 -8.87 5.81
N PRO A 196 12.95 -8.63 5.57
CA PRO A 196 14.02 -9.33 6.28
C PRO A 196 13.98 -9.13 7.80
N ASP A 197 13.23 -8.14 8.29
CA ASP A 197 13.14 -7.78 9.72
C ASP A 197 11.74 -7.94 10.34
N GLY A 198 10.70 -8.42 9.65
CA GLY A 198 9.35 -8.27 10.22
C GLY A 198 8.12 -8.91 9.61
N GLY A 199 8.18 -9.76 8.56
CA GLY A 199 6.98 -10.34 7.90
C GLY A 199 6.05 -11.24 8.76
N GLY A 200 6.06 -11.14 10.08
CA GLY A 200 5.17 -11.83 11.00
C GLY A 200 5.66 -13.21 11.41
N SER A 201 5.01 -13.78 12.44
CA SER A 201 5.33 -15.10 12.99
C SER A 201 5.04 -16.25 12.01
N GLY A 202 4.27 -16.02 10.95
CA GLY A 202 3.87 -17.05 10.00
C GLY A 202 4.85 -17.31 8.85
N GLN A 203 5.86 -16.47 8.61
CA GLN A 203 6.73 -16.59 7.42
C GLN A 203 7.46 -17.94 7.31
N SER A 204 7.72 -18.59 8.44
CA SER A 204 8.33 -19.92 8.49
C SER A 204 7.33 -21.06 8.28
N ALA A 205 6.02 -20.77 8.30
CA ALA A 205 4.96 -21.77 8.24
C ALA A 205 4.55 -22.15 6.81
N ALA A 206 4.82 -21.30 5.80
CA ALA A 206 4.79 -21.69 4.39
C ALA A 206 5.58 -20.67 3.54
N TYR A 207 5.82 -21.02 2.27
CA TYR A 207 6.49 -20.11 1.33
C TYR A 207 5.69 -18.80 1.15
N PRO A 208 6.37 -17.66 0.94
CA PRO A 208 5.72 -16.43 0.51
C PRO A 208 4.95 -16.69 -0.79
N PHE A 209 3.70 -16.27 -0.83
CA PHE A 209 2.82 -16.40 -1.97
C PHE A 209 2.33 -15.02 -2.40
N THR A 210 1.80 -14.92 -3.60
CA THR A 210 1.21 -13.71 -4.17
C THR A 210 -0.30 -13.89 -4.34
N ILE A 211 -1.06 -12.82 -4.58
CA ILE A 211 -2.52 -12.92 -4.79
C ILE A 211 -2.88 -13.87 -5.93
N GLU A 212 -2.00 -13.99 -6.92
CA GLU A 212 -2.10 -14.86 -8.08
C GLU A 212 -2.21 -16.34 -7.69
N ASP A 213 -1.71 -16.74 -6.53
CA ASP A 213 -1.84 -18.10 -5.99
C ASP A 213 -3.28 -18.43 -5.53
N PHE A 214 -4.15 -17.42 -5.42
CA PHE A 214 -5.54 -17.53 -4.97
C PHE A 214 -6.56 -17.13 -6.03
N LEU A 215 -6.11 -16.69 -7.21
CA LEU A 215 -7.00 -16.42 -8.33
C LEU A 215 -7.67 -17.72 -8.81
N PRO A 216 -8.93 -17.68 -9.25
CA PRO A 216 -9.55 -18.83 -9.89
C PRO A 216 -8.73 -19.25 -11.12
N PRO A 217 -8.65 -20.57 -11.43
CA PRO A 217 -7.91 -21.04 -12.59
C PRO A 217 -8.44 -20.39 -13.88
N PRO A 218 -7.57 -20.13 -14.89
CA PRO A 218 -8.02 -19.57 -16.16
C PRO A 218 -9.12 -20.44 -16.78
N PRO A 219 -10.12 -19.85 -17.46
CA PRO A 219 -11.12 -20.64 -18.16
C PRO A 219 -10.45 -21.53 -19.22
N PRO A 220 -11.00 -22.76 -19.43
CA PRO A 220 -10.45 -23.74 -20.37
C PRO A 220 -10.52 -23.31 -21.84
#